data_AF-A0A2G2GTQ2-F1
#
_entry.id   AF-A0A2G2GTQ2-F1
#
_cell.length_a   1.000
_cell.length_b   1.000
_cell.length_c   1.000
_cell.angle_alpha   90.00
_cell.angle_beta   90.00
_cell.angle_gamma   90.00
#
_symmetry.space_group_name_H-M   'P 1'
#
loop_
_entity.id
_entity.type
_entity.pdbx_description
1 polymer ?
#
loop_
_entity_poly.entity_id
_entity_poly.type
_entity_poly.pdbx_seq_one_letter_code
_entity_poly.pdbx_strand_id
1 'polypeptide(L)'
;MADFEKIKYFCVVGECDPVVKNAINEFFSGWEGFSVSSRKKPLFSLIRDVIDDSIKSYWASVSEVQVLYHYGYDRPFSVVCYEVGFDRMSQIIRDCVRDMVLDNDYSKNQVHIDTLESLVYLCYECADKRASKKTRPGEGINLQRGGRFCRYCGNLSEFAMYYQGLLDVGDKKARLSSRYCHEHKPRFPSGAWNIKYKRVRNNQNVFDLELARLYRQGAKPEFPSSGSGNDLIDRYFFCLINQHINLPPVHAEIRNLARCMVDERLTDRKKEIAILMRAGLSQADVGRMLGIKPQTVHKLVASLSRLSPILRLDKP
;
A
#
# COMPACT_ATOMS: atom_id res chain seq x y z
N MET A 1 15.33 -23.71 7.69
CA MET A 1 14.26 -22.77 8.05
C MET A 1 14.83 -21.38 7.90
N ALA A 2 14.65 -20.76 6.72
CA ALA A 2 15.20 -19.44 6.46
C ALA A 2 14.35 -18.39 7.19
N ASP A 3 15.01 -17.57 8.00
CA ASP A 3 14.48 -16.30 8.49
C ASP A 3 14.16 -15.43 7.26
N PHE A 4 12.89 -15.39 6.89
CA PHE A 4 12.41 -14.42 5.91
C PHE A 4 12.39 -13.07 6.61
N GLU A 5 13.40 -12.24 6.30
CA GLU A 5 13.34 -10.80 6.52
C GLU A 5 11.94 -10.32 6.18
N LYS A 6 11.30 -9.64 7.14
CA LYS A 6 10.02 -8.97 6.93
C LYS A 6 10.13 -8.20 5.62
N ILE A 7 9.37 -8.62 4.60
CA ILE A 7 9.26 -7.90 3.33
C ILE A 7 8.81 -6.48 3.71
N LYS A 8 9.76 -5.55 3.76
CA LYS A 8 9.50 -4.13 4.02
C LYS A 8 8.79 -3.62 2.77
N TYR A 9 7.61 -3.02 2.95
CA TYR A 9 6.79 -2.40 1.90
C TYR A 9 7.41 -1.10 1.33
N PHE A 10 8.70 -0.92 1.56
CA PHE A 10 9.47 0.25 1.20
C PHE A 10 9.47 0.43 -0.31
N CYS A 11 8.89 1.53 -0.78
CA CYS A 11 8.87 1.88 -2.19
C CYS A 11 9.30 3.34 -2.34
N VAL A 12 10.55 3.55 -2.76
CA VAL A 12 10.92 4.79 -3.46
C VAL A 12 10.51 4.61 -4.92
N VAL A 13 9.80 5.60 -5.43
CA VAL A 13 9.13 5.63 -6.73
C VAL A 13 10.11 6.11 -7.80
N GLY A 14 10.04 5.51 -9.00
CA GLY A 14 10.69 5.99 -10.23
C GLY A 14 12.05 6.70 -10.09
N GLU A 15 12.09 7.92 -10.66
CA GLU A 15 13.19 8.88 -10.71
C GLU A 15 13.14 9.88 -9.54
N CYS A 16 12.65 9.44 -8.37
CA CYS A 16 12.65 10.25 -7.14
C CYS A 16 14.01 10.91 -6.89
N ASP A 17 13.94 12.20 -6.49
CA ASP A 17 15.10 13.05 -6.26
C ASP A 17 16.17 12.32 -5.41
N PRO A 18 17.44 12.31 -5.82
CA PRO A 18 18.48 11.55 -5.14
C PRO A 18 18.65 11.91 -3.66
N VAL A 19 18.49 13.17 -3.29
CA VAL A 19 18.65 13.64 -1.89
C VAL A 19 17.50 13.09 -1.05
N VAL A 20 16.26 13.24 -1.52
CA VAL A 20 15.06 12.73 -0.84
C VAL A 20 15.07 11.20 -0.79
N LYS A 21 15.41 10.53 -1.89
CA LYS A 21 15.55 9.07 -1.98
C LYS A 21 16.54 8.53 -0.96
N ASN A 22 17.71 9.16 -0.82
CA ASN A 22 18.72 8.73 0.13
C ASN A 22 18.25 8.91 1.57
N ALA A 23 17.64 10.04 1.89
CA ALA A 23 17.05 10.29 3.20
C ALA A 23 15.95 9.27 3.54
N ILE A 24 15.08 8.94 2.58
CA ILE A 24 14.06 7.90 2.75
C ILE A 24 14.73 6.54 3.01
N ASN A 25 15.74 6.13 2.24
CA ASN A 25 16.47 4.88 2.49
C ASN A 25 17.13 4.85 3.89
N GLU A 26 17.77 5.94 4.30
CA GLU A 26 18.40 6.08 5.62
C GLU A 26 17.36 5.96 6.73
N PHE A 27 16.22 6.65 6.58
CA PHE A 27 15.11 6.61 7.52
C PHE A 27 14.71 5.17 7.79
N PHE A 28 14.41 4.38 6.75
CA PHE A 28 13.97 2.98 6.89
C PHE A 28 15.06 2.01 7.36
N SER A 29 16.33 2.39 7.26
CA SER A 29 17.46 1.65 7.84
C SER A 29 17.51 1.84 9.36
N GLY A 30 17.34 3.07 9.84
CA GLY A 30 17.35 3.42 11.28
C GLY A 30 16.00 3.26 11.99
N TRP A 31 14.93 2.95 11.27
CA TRP A 31 13.56 3.12 11.78
C TRP A 31 13.16 2.13 12.90
N GLU A 32 13.91 1.06 13.13
CA GLU A 32 13.50 0.03 14.08
C GLU A 32 13.48 0.55 15.53
N GLY A 33 12.38 0.26 16.24
CA GLY A 33 12.17 0.70 17.61
C GLY A 33 11.63 2.13 17.77
N PHE A 34 11.52 2.90 16.68
CA PHE A 34 10.78 4.16 16.67
C PHE A 34 9.27 3.91 16.53
N SER A 35 8.44 4.80 17.06
CA SER A 35 6.99 4.79 16.83
C SER A 35 6.33 6.08 17.25
N VAL A 36 5.13 6.36 16.72
CA VAL A 36 4.33 7.54 17.06
C VAL A 36 4.07 7.67 18.57
N SER A 37 3.90 6.53 19.26
CA SER A 37 3.57 6.51 20.69
C SER A 37 4.78 6.31 21.63
N SER A 38 6.00 6.20 21.09
CA SER A 38 7.20 6.04 21.91
C SER A 38 7.70 7.39 22.41
N ARG A 39 7.81 7.55 23.74
CA ARG A 39 8.42 8.74 24.34
C ARG A 39 9.95 8.78 24.19
N LYS A 40 10.62 7.62 24.14
CA LYS A 40 12.09 7.51 24.07
C LYS A 40 12.63 7.54 22.64
N LYS A 41 11.86 7.01 21.70
CA LYS A 41 12.18 6.97 20.26
C LYS A 41 10.96 7.44 19.45
N PRO A 42 10.59 8.74 19.52
CA PRO A 42 9.42 9.26 18.82
C PRO A 42 9.61 9.17 17.30
N LEU A 43 8.61 8.68 16.57
CA LEU A 43 8.72 8.57 15.10
C LEU A 43 8.97 9.94 14.44
N PHE A 44 8.31 10.98 14.92
CA PHE A 44 8.47 12.33 14.39
C PHE A 44 9.88 12.90 14.61
N SER A 45 10.61 12.48 15.65
CA SER A 45 12.00 12.91 15.79
C SER A 45 12.87 12.31 14.70
N LEU A 46 12.68 11.02 14.38
CA LEU A 46 13.42 10.38 13.28
C LEU A 46 13.11 11.02 11.92
N ILE A 47 11.86 11.40 11.68
CA ILE A 47 11.50 12.13 10.44
C ILE A 47 12.21 13.47 10.41
N ARG A 48 12.15 14.23 11.51
CA ARG A 48 12.83 15.52 11.58
C ARG A 48 14.33 15.41 11.34
N ASP A 49 14.96 14.42 11.97
CA ASP A 49 16.41 14.29 11.98
C ASP A 49 16.96 13.72 10.65
N VAL A 50 16.15 13.01 9.85
CA VAL A 50 16.61 12.35 8.61
C VAL A 50 15.97 12.90 7.34
N ILE A 51 14.70 13.32 7.39
CA ILE A 51 13.89 13.65 6.21
C ILE A 51 13.79 15.16 5.99
N ASP A 52 13.61 15.97 7.03
CA ASP A 52 13.22 17.39 6.86
C ASP A 52 14.23 18.20 6.05
N ASP A 53 15.53 18.03 6.29
CA ASP A 53 16.57 18.77 5.55
C ASP A 53 16.66 18.36 4.08
N SER A 54 16.42 17.08 3.77
CA SER A 54 16.38 16.58 2.39
C SER A 54 15.21 17.18 1.61
N ILE A 55 14.04 17.25 2.25
CA ILE A 55 12.84 17.85 1.69
C ILE A 55 13.03 19.35 1.50
N LYS A 56 13.60 20.05 2.49
CA LYS A 56 13.91 21.48 2.39
C LYS A 56 14.88 21.78 1.24
N SER A 57 15.93 20.97 1.10
CA SER A 57 16.93 21.13 0.04
C SER A 57 16.33 20.87 -1.34
N TYR A 58 15.51 19.83 -1.45
CA TYR A 58 14.75 19.52 -2.66
C TYR A 58 13.79 20.65 -3.06
N TRP A 59 13.05 21.18 -2.09
CA TRP A 59 12.15 22.30 -2.31
C TRP A 59 12.85 23.56 -2.82
N ALA A 60 14.07 23.82 -2.36
CA ALA A 60 14.87 24.94 -2.84
C ALA A 60 15.40 24.75 -4.27
N SER A 61 15.42 23.52 -4.81
CA SER A 61 15.92 23.22 -6.15
C SER A 61 14.85 23.21 -7.24
N VAL A 62 13.57 23.17 -6.88
CA VAL A 62 12.44 23.16 -7.84
C VAL A 62 11.99 24.60 -8.11
N SER A 63 11.84 24.99 -9.38
CA SER A 63 11.49 26.36 -9.78
C SER A 63 9.98 26.67 -9.71
N GLU A 64 9.12 25.65 -9.76
CA GLU A 64 7.66 25.75 -9.67
C GLU A 64 7.17 25.13 -8.37
N VAL A 65 7.46 25.83 -7.28
CA VAL A 65 7.22 25.40 -5.90
C VAL A 65 5.71 25.38 -5.53
N GLN A 66 4.81 25.68 -6.46
CA GLN A 66 3.47 26.19 -6.14
C GLN A 66 2.52 25.21 -5.45
N VAL A 67 2.68 23.90 -5.63
CA VAL A 67 1.58 22.96 -5.34
C VAL A 67 1.45 22.60 -3.85
N LEU A 68 2.50 22.77 -3.03
CA LEU A 68 2.43 22.59 -1.56
C LEU A 68 2.41 23.91 -0.76
N TYR A 69 2.43 25.08 -1.41
CA TYR A 69 2.34 26.37 -0.71
C TYR A 69 1.10 26.47 0.18
N HIS A 70 -0.01 25.86 -0.23
CA HIS A 70 -1.25 25.85 0.55
C HIS A 70 -1.17 25.05 1.85
N TYR A 71 -0.13 24.24 2.06
CA TYR A 71 -0.05 23.28 3.17
C TYR A 71 1.23 23.40 4.02
N GLY A 72 1.96 24.52 3.91
CA GLY A 72 3.07 24.85 4.81
C GLY A 72 4.45 24.54 4.24
N TYR A 73 4.71 24.98 3.01
CA TYR A 73 6.02 24.89 2.34
C TYR A 73 7.21 25.38 3.19
N ASP A 74 6.98 26.40 4.01
CA ASP A 74 7.98 26.99 4.91
C ASP A 74 8.24 26.17 6.17
N ARG A 75 7.51 25.06 6.35
CA ARG A 75 7.50 24.26 7.58
C ARG A 75 8.16 22.91 7.34
N PRO A 76 8.88 22.38 8.35
CA PRO A 76 9.45 21.05 8.26
C PRO A 76 8.36 19.99 8.06
N PHE A 77 8.62 19.00 7.21
CA PHE A 77 7.67 17.93 6.89
C PHE A 77 7.20 17.17 8.14
N SER A 78 8.11 16.94 9.10
CA SER A 78 7.81 16.33 10.39
C SER A 78 6.75 17.10 11.19
N VAL A 79 6.78 18.44 11.13
CA VAL A 79 5.85 19.33 11.83
C VAL A 79 4.48 19.26 11.18
N VAL A 80 4.41 19.37 9.86
CA VAL A 80 3.15 19.26 9.13
C VAL A 80 2.52 17.88 9.39
N CYS A 81 3.30 16.80 9.27
CA CYS A 81 2.84 15.45 9.57
C CYS A 81 2.35 15.26 11.02
N TYR A 82 2.98 15.94 11.99
CA TYR A 82 2.55 15.89 13.39
C TYR A 82 1.19 16.54 13.59
N GLU A 83 0.93 17.66 12.91
CA GLU A 83 -0.30 18.44 13.06
C GLU A 83 -1.48 17.86 12.29
N VAL A 84 -1.28 17.52 11.01
CA VAL A 84 -2.37 17.02 10.15
C VAL A 84 -2.49 15.49 10.18
N GLY A 85 -1.45 14.79 10.62
CA GLY A 85 -1.34 13.34 10.55
C GLY A 85 -0.90 12.83 9.18
N PHE A 86 -0.17 11.72 9.15
CA PHE A 86 0.34 11.09 7.92
C PHE A 86 -0.76 10.79 6.88
N ASP A 87 -1.95 10.45 7.35
CA ASP A 87 -3.09 10.16 6.48
C ASP A 87 -3.55 11.37 5.68
N ARG A 88 -3.70 12.52 6.35
CA ARG A 88 -4.09 13.75 5.68
C ARG A 88 -2.95 14.26 4.80
N MET A 89 -1.71 14.15 5.27
CA MET A 89 -0.53 14.51 4.48
C MET A 89 -0.46 13.71 3.18
N SER A 90 -0.68 12.39 3.25
CA SER A 90 -0.68 11.53 2.06
C SER A 90 -1.77 11.91 1.04
N GLN A 91 -2.92 12.41 1.50
CA GLN A 91 -3.99 12.88 0.63
C GLN A 91 -3.64 14.21 -0.02
N ILE A 92 -3.13 15.16 0.77
CA ILE A 92 -2.66 16.47 0.29
C ILE A 92 -1.66 16.26 -0.86
N ILE A 93 -0.62 15.46 -0.63
CA ILE A 93 0.40 15.21 -1.66
C ILE A 93 -0.22 14.53 -2.90
N ARG A 94 -1.18 13.62 -2.72
CA ARG A 94 -1.84 12.96 -3.86
C ARG A 94 -2.72 13.89 -4.68
N ASP A 95 -3.42 14.81 -4.02
CA ASP A 95 -4.23 15.81 -4.73
C ASP A 95 -3.29 16.71 -5.55
N CYS A 96 -2.14 17.10 -5.00
CA CYS A 96 -1.08 17.80 -5.75
C CYS A 96 -0.60 17.01 -6.97
N VAL A 97 -0.27 15.73 -6.80
CA VAL A 97 0.18 14.86 -7.91
C VAL A 97 -0.92 14.71 -8.97
N ARG A 98 -2.19 14.56 -8.56
CA ARG A 98 -3.31 14.42 -9.49
C ARG A 98 -3.45 15.67 -10.37
N ASP A 99 -3.36 16.85 -9.78
CA ASP A 99 -3.45 18.12 -10.53
C ASP A 99 -2.31 18.21 -11.56
N MET A 100 -1.07 17.87 -11.19
CA MET A 100 0.08 17.83 -12.11
C MET A 100 -0.09 16.84 -13.27
N VAL A 101 -0.66 15.67 -13.00
CA VAL A 101 -0.92 14.65 -14.02
C VAL A 101 -2.01 15.11 -14.99
N LEU A 102 -3.06 15.75 -14.50
CA LEU A 102 -4.18 16.25 -15.32
C LEU A 102 -3.77 17.39 -16.25
N ASP A 103 -2.77 18.19 -15.86
CA ASP A 103 -2.23 19.27 -16.69
C ASP A 103 -1.31 18.78 -17.84
N ASN A 104 -1.23 17.45 -18.07
CA ASN A 104 -0.48 16.79 -19.15
C ASN A 104 1.03 17.06 -19.18
N ASP A 105 1.63 17.41 -18.03
CA ASP A 105 3.05 17.75 -17.91
C ASP A 105 3.88 16.64 -17.24
N TYR A 106 3.38 15.40 -17.27
CA TYR A 106 3.94 14.23 -16.58
C TYR A 106 5.43 14.03 -16.89
N SER A 107 5.82 14.06 -18.16
CA SER A 107 7.20 13.84 -18.57
C SER A 107 8.15 14.98 -18.17
N LYS A 108 7.66 16.22 -18.02
CA LYS A 108 8.48 17.34 -17.54
C LYS A 108 8.60 17.37 -16.02
N ASN A 109 7.61 16.82 -15.32
CA ASN A 109 7.53 16.80 -13.86
C ASN A 109 7.79 15.41 -13.26
N GLN A 110 8.34 14.46 -14.01
CA GLN A 110 8.52 13.06 -13.58
C GLN A 110 9.26 12.95 -12.23
N VAL A 111 10.45 13.56 -12.14
CA VAL A 111 11.24 13.58 -10.89
C VAL A 111 10.44 14.19 -9.74
N HIS A 112 9.61 15.20 -10.03
CA HIS A 112 8.78 15.86 -9.03
C HIS A 112 7.64 14.99 -8.54
N ILE A 113 6.90 14.39 -9.46
CA ILE A 113 5.81 13.45 -9.19
C ILE A 113 6.35 12.25 -8.41
N ASP A 114 7.45 11.63 -8.85
CA ASP A 114 8.05 10.46 -8.21
C ASP A 114 8.56 10.77 -6.80
N THR A 115 9.07 11.98 -6.58
CA THR A 115 9.48 12.45 -5.25
C THR A 115 8.27 12.59 -4.32
N LEU A 116 7.20 13.22 -4.80
CA LEU A 116 5.96 13.38 -4.04
C LEU A 116 5.29 12.03 -3.74
N GLU A 117 5.21 11.12 -4.71
CA GLU A 117 4.70 9.78 -4.49
C GLU A 117 5.53 9.00 -3.48
N SER A 118 6.86 9.12 -3.52
CA SER A 118 7.74 8.50 -2.51
C SER A 118 7.44 9.00 -1.10
N LEU A 119 7.13 10.28 -0.94
CA LEU A 119 6.69 10.86 0.35
C LEU A 119 5.31 10.35 0.78
N VAL A 120 4.40 10.09 -0.17
CA VAL A 120 3.11 9.43 0.12
C VAL A 120 3.32 8.02 0.65
N TYR A 121 4.22 7.24 0.06
CA TYR A 121 4.59 5.92 0.56
C TYR A 121 5.21 5.97 1.95
N LEU A 122 6.11 6.93 2.21
CA LEU A 122 6.64 7.19 3.54
C LEU A 122 5.52 7.47 4.55
N CYS A 123 4.53 8.30 4.18
CA CYS A 123 3.38 8.58 5.04
C CYS A 123 2.58 7.32 5.37
N TYR A 124 2.33 6.46 4.39
CA TYR A 124 1.61 5.20 4.61
C TYR A 124 2.34 4.27 5.57
N GLU A 125 3.64 4.11 5.39
CA GLU A 125 4.45 3.29 6.29
C GLU A 125 4.50 3.87 7.70
N CYS A 126 4.59 5.20 7.83
CA CYS A 126 4.56 5.88 9.12
C CYS A 126 3.19 5.76 9.82
N ALA A 127 2.09 5.83 9.07
CA ALA A 127 0.73 5.65 9.57
C ALA A 127 0.51 4.21 10.08
N ASP A 128 1.02 3.21 9.36
CA ASP A 128 0.90 1.80 9.72
C ASP A 128 1.89 1.37 10.83
N LYS A 129 2.86 2.22 11.19
CA LYS A 129 3.93 1.93 12.15
C LYS A 129 3.44 1.87 13.60
N ARG A 130 3.67 0.72 14.23
CA ARG A 130 3.28 0.46 15.63
C ARG A 130 4.42 0.63 16.62
N ALA A 131 4.08 0.98 17.86
CA ALA A 131 5.01 0.85 18.98
C ALA A 131 5.44 -0.61 19.20
N SER A 132 6.74 -0.80 19.47
CA SER A 132 7.34 -2.11 19.69
C SER A 132 6.85 -2.81 20.97
N LYS A 133 6.24 -2.08 21.92
CA LYS A 133 5.72 -2.64 23.17
C LYS A 133 4.21 -2.91 23.08
N LYS A 134 3.81 -4.17 23.35
CA LYS A 134 2.45 -4.54 23.73
C LYS A 134 2.12 -3.84 25.06
N THR A 135 1.32 -2.77 25.02
CA THR A 135 0.76 -2.19 26.24
C THR A 135 -0.32 -3.13 26.79
N ARG A 136 -0.37 -3.27 28.12
CA ARG A 136 -1.37 -4.11 28.81
C ARG A 136 -2.79 -3.63 28.47
N PRO A 137 -3.79 -4.53 28.40
CA PRO A 137 -5.18 -4.13 28.22
C PRO A 137 -5.71 -3.53 29.53
N GLY A 138 -6.20 -2.30 29.46
CA GLY A 138 -6.73 -1.55 30.59
C GLY A 138 -6.36 -0.08 30.47
N GLU A 139 -7.36 0.78 30.67
CA GLU A 139 -7.28 2.26 30.66
C GLU A 139 -7.29 2.94 29.28
N GLY A 140 -8.47 3.44 28.93
CA GLY A 140 -8.65 4.54 27.98
C GLY A 140 -8.63 4.17 26.50
N ILE A 141 -9.54 4.79 25.75
CA ILE A 141 -9.48 4.84 24.29
C ILE A 141 -8.27 5.70 23.94
N ASN A 142 -7.15 5.07 23.62
CA ASN A 142 -5.96 5.79 23.17
C ASN A 142 -6.19 6.27 21.71
N LEU A 143 -6.51 7.55 21.57
CA LEU A 143 -6.81 8.22 20.30
C LEU A 143 -5.63 8.21 19.30
N GLN A 144 -4.42 7.86 19.74
CA GLN A 144 -3.22 7.74 18.89
C GLN A 144 -2.96 6.31 18.36
N ARG A 145 -3.88 5.35 18.58
CA ARG A 145 -3.70 3.93 18.20
C ARG A 145 -4.32 3.49 16.87
N GLY A 146 -4.95 4.38 16.12
CA GLY A 146 -5.73 4.01 14.94
C GLY A 146 -4.86 3.67 13.73
N GLY A 147 -4.66 2.39 13.43
CA GLY A 147 -4.40 2.04 12.04
C GLY A 147 -5.65 2.41 11.23
N ARG A 148 -5.51 3.27 10.23
CA ARG A 148 -6.63 3.72 9.39
C ARG A 148 -7.33 2.53 8.74
N PHE A 149 -6.54 1.64 8.15
CA PHE A 149 -7.05 0.48 7.43
C PHE A 149 -6.99 -0.80 8.25
N CYS A 150 -7.88 -1.72 7.91
CA CYS A 150 -7.85 -3.07 8.41
C CYS A 150 -6.52 -3.74 8.06
N ARG A 151 -5.98 -4.55 8.96
CA ARG A 151 -4.74 -5.32 8.67
C ARG A 151 -4.87 -6.24 7.46
N TYR A 152 -6.08 -6.68 7.13
CA TYR A 152 -6.31 -7.70 6.11
C TYR A 152 -6.99 -7.17 4.85
N CYS A 153 -7.39 -5.89 4.77
CA CYS A 153 -7.98 -5.29 3.56
C CYS A 153 -7.83 -3.77 3.55
N GLY A 154 -8.44 -3.10 2.58
CA GLY A 154 -8.49 -1.64 2.45
C GLY A 154 -9.69 -0.97 3.13
N ASN A 155 -10.57 -1.72 3.81
CA ASN A 155 -11.63 -1.12 4.62
C ASN A 155 -11.03 -0.46 5.87
N LEU A 156 -11.69 0.59 6.37
CA LEU A 156 -11.31 1.23 7.62
C LEU A 156 -11.41 0.26 8.81
N SER A 157 -10.54 0.44 9.81
CA SER A 157 -10.72 -0.23 11.10
C SER A 157 -11.99 0.29 11.79
N GLU A 158 -12.61 -0.50 12.68
CA GLU A 158 -13.80 -0.02 13.41
C GLU A 158 -13.54 1.28 14.18
N PHE A 159 -12.33 1.41 14.72
CA PHE A 159 -11.91 2.65 15.37
C PHE A 159 -11.84 3.83 14.39
N ALA A 160 -11.26 3.63 13.22
CA ALA A 160 -11.17 4.68 12.19
C ALA A 160 -12.56 5.06 11.65
N MET A 161 -13.46 4.09 11.45
CA MET A 161 -14.85 4.37 11.06
C MET A 161 -15.57 5.19 12.12
N TYR A 162 -15.44 4.84 13.41
CA TYR A 162 -16.05 5.60 14.50
C TYR A 162 -15.49 7.03 14.57
N TYR A 163 -14.18 7.19 14.47
CA TYR A 163 -13.54 8.51 14.51
C TYR A 163 -14.01 9.41 13.36
N GLN A 164 -14.29 8.84 12.19
CA GLN A 164 -14.83 9.56 11.04
C GLN A 164 -16.36 9.74 11.08
N GLY A 165 -17.03 9.33 12.15
CA GLY A 165 -18.49 9.39 12.27
C GLY A 165 -19.24 8.42 11.35
N LEU A 166 -18.55 7.47 10.73
CA LEU A 166 -19.12 6.47 9.81
C LEU A 166 -19.66 5.22 10.53
N LEU A 167 -19.47 5.13 11.84
CA LEU A 167 -19.92 4.01 12.66
C LEU A 167 -20.49 4.53 13.98
N ASP A 168 -21.79 4.35 14.19
CA ASP A 168 -22.42 4.58 15.49
C ASP A 168 -22.31 3.33 16.37
N VAL A 169 -21.87 3.53 17.61
CA VAL A 169 -21.54 2.48 18.58
C VAL A 169 -22.26 2.65 19.91
N GLY A 170 -23.10 3.68 20.07
CA GLY A 170 -23.77 3.98 21.33
C GLY A 170 -22.81 3.95 22.53
N ASP A 171 -23.22 3.32 23.63
CA ASP A 171 -22.42 3.18 24.86
C ASP A 171 -21.29 2.13 24.78
N LYS A 172 -21.14 1.40 23.65
CA LYS A 172 -20.16 0.30 23.51
C LYS A 172 -18.80 0.74 22.95
N LYS A 173 -18.39 1.98 23.21
CA LYS A 173 -17.12 2.58 22.74
C LYS A 173 -15.87 1.76 23.10
N ALA A 174 -15.91 0.99 24.20
CA ALA A 174 -14.77 0.21 24.71
C ALA A 174 -14.40 -1.06 23.90
N ARG A 175 -15.14 -1.42 22.83
CA ARG A 175 -14.94 -2.68 22.07
C ARG A 175 -14.49 -2.50 20.62
N LEU A 176 -14.14 -1.29 20.19
CA LEU A 176 -13.71 -1.04 18.81
C LEU A 176 -12.30 -1.56 18.56
N SER A 177 -12.14 -2.27 17.45
CA SER A 177 -10.83 -2.67 16.99
C SER A 177 -10.14 -1.52 16.27
N SER A 178 -8.95 -1.15 16.73
CA SER A 178 -8.04 -0.27 15.99
C SER A 178 -7.26 -0.99 14.89
N ARG A 179 -7.47 -2.30 14.71
CA ARG A 179 -6.70 -3.15 13.80
C ARG A 179 -7.54 -3.78 12.69
N TYR A 180 -8.80 -4.04 12.96
CA TYR A 180 -9.66 -4.80 12.08
C TYR A 180 -10.92 -4.01 11.77
N CYS A 181 -11.41 -4.15 10.53
CA CYS A 181 -12.79 -3.80 10.22
C CYS A 181 -13.73 -4.81 10.89
N HIS A 182 -15.03 -4.52 10.87
CA HIS A 182 -16.05 -5.39 11.45
C HIS A 182 -15.92 -6.84 10.92
N GLU A 183 -15.72 -7.03 9.61
CA GLU A 183 -15.68 -8.37 9.00
C GLU A 183 -14.44 -9.19 9.36
N HIS A 184 -13.37 -8.54 9.78
CA HIS A 184 -12.07 -9.15 10.05
C HIS A 184 -11.72 -9.20 11.53
N LYS A 185 -12.68 -8.90 12.39
CA LYS A 185 -12.53 -8.97 13.83
C LYS A 185 -12.42 -10.44 14.27
N PRO A 186 -11.53 -10.80 15.22
CA PRO A 186 -11.37 -12.18 15.65
C PRO A 186 -12.63 -12.82 16.24
N ARG A 187 -13.39 -12.02 17.00
CA ARG A 187 -14.64 -12.43 17.65
C ARG A 187 -15.73 -11.43 17.35
N PHE A 188 -16.94 -11.95 17.17
CA PHE A 188 -18.15 -11.14 17.07
C PHE A 188 -18.54 -10.59 18.46
N PRO A 189 -19.42 -9.56 18.52
CA PRO A 189 -19.96 -9.07 19.78
C PRO A 189 -20.64 -10.16 20.64
N SER A 190 -21.17 -11.20 20.00
CA SER A 190 -21.74 -12.40 20.64
C SER A 190 -20.70 -13.32 21.30
N GLY A 191 -19.40 -13.06 21.12
CA GLY A 191 -18.31 -13.89 21.63
C GLY A 191 -17.90 -15.04 20.69
N ALA A 192 -18.70 -15.35 19.67
CA ALA A 192 -18.39 -16.38 18.69
C ALA A 192 -17.14 -16.05 17.85
N TRP A 193 -16.39 -17.08 17.46
CA TRP A 193 -15.22 -16.94 16.60
C TRP A 193 -15.60 -16.62 15.16
N ASN A 194 -14.89 -15.67 14.56
CA ASN A 194 -15.03 -15.33 13.16
C ASN A 194 -14.16 -16.25 12.29
N ILE A 195 -14.79 -17.08 11.44
CA ILE A 195 -14.09 -17.98 10.53
C ILE A 195 -13.34 -17.20 9.44
N LYS A 196 -13.91 -16.06 8.97
CA LYS A 196 -13.26 -15.17 8.00
C LYS A 196 -11.93 -14.67 8.54
N TYR A 197 -11.88 -14.26 9.81
CA TYR A 197 -10.64 -13.86 10.49
C TYR A 197 -9.56 -14.96 10.42
N LYS A 198 -9.90 -16.21 10.76
CA LYS A 198 -8.94 -17.33 10.70
C LYS A 198 -8.39 -17.50 9.28
N ARG A 199 -9.27 -17.45 8.28
CA ARG A 199 -8.89 -17.60 6.86
C ARG A 199 -7.93 -16.50 6.40
N VAL A 200 -8.27 -15.23 6.64
CA VAL A 200 -7.44 -14.10 6.19
C VAL A 200 -6.12 -14.04 6.96
N ARG A 201 -6.10 -14.43 8.23
CA ARG A 201 -4.88 -14.53 9.03
C ARG A 201 -3.91 -15.57 8.45
N ASN A 202 -4.43 -16.74 8.05
CA ASN A 202 -3.58 -17.81 7.50
C ASN A 202 -2.97 -17.41 6.14
N ASN A 203 -3.66 -16.55 5.38
CA ASN A 203 -3.17 -16.07 4.09
C ASN A 203 -2.51 -14.68 4.16
N GLN A 204 -2.11 -14.23 5.35
CA GLN A 204 -1.57 -12.89 5.56
C GLN A 204 -0.29 -12.66 4.76
N ASN A 205 0.61 -13.65 4.71
CA ASN A 205 1.88 -13.51 3.99
C ASN A 205 1.68 -13.35 2.48
N VAL A 206 0.68 -14.03 1.92
CA VAL A 206 0.34 -13.88 0.49
C VAL A 206 -0.27 -12.51 0.24
N PHE A 207 -1.14 -12.02 1.14
CA PHE A 207 -1.70 -10.67 1.04
C PHE A 207 -0.59 -9.61 1.09
N ASP A 208 0.35 -9.76 2.01
CA ASP A 208 1.48 -8.84 2.16
C ASP A 208 2.38 -8.81 0.91
N LEU A 209 2.64 -9.98 0.32
CA LEU A 209 3.40 -10.10 -0.93
C LEU A 209 2.71 -9.40 -2.11
N GLU A 210 1.43 -9.70 -2.33
CA GLU A 210 0.66 -9.11 -3.43
C GLU A 210 0.48 -7.61 -3.27
N LEU A 211 0.28 -7.15 -2.02
CA LEU A 211 0.23 -5.74 -1.67
C LEU A 211 1.53 -5.02 -2.01
N ALA A 212 2.68 -5.62 -1.68
CA ALA A 212 3.99 -5.05 -2.03
C ALA A 212 4.20 -4.99 -3.55
N ARG A 213 3.81 -6.03 -4.30
CA ARG A 213 3.89 -6.06 -5.77
C ARG A 213 3.04 -4.96 -6.41
N LEU A 214 1.81 -4.75 -5.92
CA LEU A 214 0.94 -3.66 -6.38
C LEU A 214 1.53 -2.29 -6.09
N TYR A 215 2.12 -2.07 -4.91
CA TYR A 215 2.76 -0.79 -4.61
C TYR A 215 3.98 -0.54 -5.47
N ARG A 216 4.85 -1.53 -5.69
CA ARG A 216 6.01 -1.37 -6.57
C ARG A 216 5.61 -1.05 -8.01
N GLN A 217 4.62 -1.77 -8.54
CA GLN A 217 4.12 -1.50 -9.89
C GLN A 217 3.42 -0.14 -9.98
N GLY A 218 2.64 0.23 -8.95
CA GLY A 218 1.97 1.53 -8.91
C GLY A 218 2.93 2.71 -8.83
N ALA A 219 4.12 2.48 -8.26
CA ALA A 219 5.20 3.45 -8.19
C ALA A 219 6.06 3.56 -9.46
N LYS A 220 5.79 2.75 -10.48
CA LYS A 220 6.49 2.74 -11.77
C LYS A 220 5.50 2.28 -12.84
N PRO A 221 4.44 3.06 -13.09
CA PRO A 221 3.33 2.64 -13.94
C PRO A 221 3.75 2.42 -15.40
N GLU A 222 4.87 3.00 -15.84
CA GLU A 222 5.35 2.96 -17.22
C GLU A 222 5.99 1.61 -17.59
N PHE A 223 6.51 0.86 -16.61
CA PHE A 223 7.27 -0.37 -16.87
C PHE A 223 6.86 -1.54 -15.95
N PRO A 224 6.85 -2.78 -16.46
CA PRO A 224 6.70 -3.98 -15.62
C PRO A 224 7.78 -4.06 -14.53
N SER A 225 7.38 -3.91 -13.26
CA SER A 225 8.33 -3.64 -12.16
C SER A 225 7.81 -4.09 -10.78
N SER A 226 6.93 -5.09 -10.74
CA SER A 226 6.36 -5.60 -9.47
C SER A 226 7.41 -6.26 -8.54
N GLY A 227 8.61 -6.53 -9.06
CA GLY A 227 9.74 -7.08 -8.30
C GLY A 227 9.53 -8.54 -7.96
N SER A 228 8.87 -9.29 -8.85
CA SER A 228 8.61 -10.72 -8.66
C SER A 228 9.79 -11.62 -9.08
N GLY A 229 10.72 -11.09 -9.89
CA GLY A 229 11.77 -11.87 -10.54
C GLY A 229 11.27 -12.73 -11.71
N ASN A 230 10.04 -12.51 -12.17
CA ASN A 230 9.43 -13.22 -13.30
C ASN A 230 8.66 -12.23 -14.19
N ASP A 231 9.12 -12.08 -15.42
CA ASP A 231 8.62 -11.09 -16.38
C ASP A 231 7.11 -11.21 -16.66
N LEU A 232 6.55 -12.43 -16.67
CA LEU A 232 5.13 -12.63 -16.91
C LEU A 232 4.29 -12.15 -15.73
N ILE A 233 4.79 -12.30 -14.50
CA ILE A 233 4.12 -11.81 -13.31
C ILE A 233 4.22 -10.29 -13.25
N ASP A 234 5.40 -9.73 -13.49
CA ASP A 234 5.58 -8.28 -13.52
C ASP A 234 4.70 -7.63 -14.61
N ARG A 235 4.59 -8.26 -15.80
CA ARG A 235 3.64 -7.83 -16.85
C ARG A 235 2.18 -7.93 -16.42
N TYR A 236 1.80 -8.95 -15.63
CA TYR A 236 0.44 -9.05 -15.11
C TYR A 236 0.07 -7.85 -14.26
N PHE A 237 0.91 -7.47 -13.30
CA PHE A 237 0.66 -6.29 -12.47
C PHE A 237 0.65 -5.02 -13.31
N PHE A 238 1.59 -4.86 -14.25
CA PHE A 238 1.62 -3.72 -15.16
C PHE A 238 0.30 -3.57 -15.95
N CYS A 239 -0.19 -4.63 -16.57
CA CYS A 239 -1.46 -4.58 -17.30
C CYS A 239 -2.64 -4.30 -16.35
N LEU A 240 -2.65 -4.90 -15.16
CA LEU A 240 -3.74 -4.75 -14.21
C LEU A 240 -3.87 -3.30 -13.71
N ILE A 241 -2.74 -2.67 -13.34
CA ILE A 241 -2.73 -1.29 -12.85
C ILE A 241 -3.16 -0.33 -13.97
N ASN A 242 -2.58 -0.46 -15.16
CA ASN A 242 -2.94 0.40 -16.31
C ASN A 242 -4.38 0.23 -16.79
N GLN A 243 -5.02 -0.92 -16.53
CA GLN A 243 -6.41 -1.16 -16.93
C GLN A 243 -7.43 -0.67 -15.89
N HIS A 244 -7.16 -0.85 -14.59
CA HIS A 244 -8.20 -0.74 -13.55
C HIS A 244 -7.92 0.30 -12.47
N ILE A 245 -6.73 0.90 -12.43
CA ILE A 245 -6.34 1.81 -11.35
C ILE A 245 -6.06 3.19 -11.92
N ASN A 246 -6.81 4.19 -11.43
CA ASN A 246 -6.48 5.59 -11.69
C ASN A 246 -5.13 5.91 -11.06
N LEU A 247 -4.21 6.46 -11.86
CA LEU A 247 -2.95 6.94 -11.37
C LEU A 247 -3.14 8.36 -10.80
N PRO A 248 -2.67 8.65 -9.56
CA PRO A 248 -1.91 7.75 -8.69
C PRO A 248 -2.83 6.91 -7.75
N PRO A 249 -2.55 5.60 -7.51
CA PRO A 249 -3.50 4.67 -6.84
C PRO A 249 -3.81 5.01 -5.37
N VAL A 250 -5.07 4.95 -4.94
CA VAL A 250 -5.40 5.17 -3.51
C VAL A 250 -5.03 3.94 -2.67
N HIS A 251 -4.38 4.13 -1.52
CA HIS A 251 -3.95 3.04 -0.61
C HIS A 251 -5.06 2.03 -0.27
N ALA A 252 -6.29 2.51 -0.07
CA ALA A 252 -7.45 1.66 0.20
C ALA A 252 -7.77 0.73 -0.98
N GLU A 253 -7.69 1.25 -2.21
CA GLU A 253 -7.95 0.51 -3.45
C GLU A 253 -6.90 -0.57 -3.66
N ILE A 254 -5.61 -0.22 -3.53
CA ILE A 254 -4.51 -1.19 -3.63
C ILE A 254 -4.67 -2.32 -2.60
N ARG A 255 -4.99 -1.99 -1.34
CA ARG A 255 -5.22 -3.01 -0.31
C ARG A 255 -6.43 -3.88 -0.60
N ASN A 256 -7.52 -3.31 -1.11
CA ASN A 256 -8.70 -4.09 -1.47
C ASN A 256 -8.43 -5.00 -2.66
N LEU A 257 -7.66 -4.53 -3.64
CA LEU A 257 -7.23 -5.32 -4.78
C LEU A 257 -6.34 -6.49 -4.34
N ALA A 258 -5.32 -6.24 -3.50
CA ALA A 258 -4.50 -7.29 -2.91
C ALA A 258 -5.34 -8.33 -2.14
N ARG A 259 -6.35 -7.87 -1.39
CA ARG A 259 -7.27 -8.77 -0.67
C ARG A 259 -8.06 -9.65 -1.64
N CYS A 260 -8.61 -9.05 -2.70
CA CYS A 260 -9.36 -9.74 -3.75
C CYS A 260 -8.51 -10.82 -4.42
N MET A 261 -7.26 -10.51 -4.79
CA MET A 261 -6.31 -11.48 -5.35
C MET A 261 -6.16 -12.73 -4.47
N VAL A 262 -6.01 -12.54 -3.16
CA VAL A 262 -5.82 -13.65 -2.23
C VAL A 262 -7.12 -14.41 -1.96
N ASP A 263 -8.25 -13.73 -1.82
CA ASP A 263 -9.54 -14.38 -1.59
C ASP A 263 -9.96 -15.26 -2.77
N GLU A 264 -9.65 -14.82 -3.99
CA GLU A 264 -9.94 -15.57 -5.22
C GLU A 264 -8.83 -16.54 -5.64
N ARG A 265 -7.79 -16.65 -4.81
CA ARG A 265 -6.65 -17.55 -5.01
C ARG A 265 -5.99 -17.31 -6.38
N LEU A 266 -5.73 -16.05 -6.71
CA LEU A 266 -4.97 -15.65 -7.89
C LEU A 266 -3.47 -15.97 -7.68
N THR A 267 -3.10 -17.20 -7.99
CA THR A 267 -1.71 -17.66 -7.88
C THR A 267 -0.83 -17.09 -8.99
N ASP A 268 0.47 -17.07 -8.77
CA ASP A 268 1.45 -16.65 -9.78
C ASP A 268 1.32 -17.44 -11.09
N ARG A 269 1.05 -18.75 -11.00
CA ARG A 269 0.76 -19.58 -12.18
C ARG A 269 -0.46 -19.10 -12.97
N LYS A 270 -1.49 -18.60 -12.29
CA LYS A 270 -2.67 -18.01 -12.96
C LYS A 270 -2.31 -16.68 -13.63
N LYS A 271 -1.47 -15.85 -13.01
CA LYS A 271 -1.00 -14.58 -13.58
C LYS A 271 -0.19 -14.82 -14.86
N GLU A 272 0.73 -15.78 -14.84
CA GLU A 272 1.50 -16.20 -16.02
C GLU A 272 0.57 -16.63 -17.16
N ILE A 273 -0.36 -17.56 -16.89
CA ILE A 273 -1.33 -18.03 -17.89
C ILE A 273 -2.15 -16.87 -18.43
N ALA A 274 -2.62 -15.94 -17.58
CA ALA A 274 -3.41 -14.80 -18.02
C ALA A 274 -2.66 -13.92 -19.03
N ILE A 275 -1.38 -13.62 -18.78
CA ILE A 275 -0.56 -12.83 -19.71
C ILE A 275 -0.32 -13.56 -21.03
N LEU A 276 -0.05 -14.86 -20.99
CA LEU A 276 0.19 -15.63 -22.21
C LEU A 276 -1.06 -15.78 -23.06
N MET A 277 -2.21 -16.00 -22.42
CA MET A 277 -3.50 -16.03 -23.12
C MET A 277 -3.85 -14.64 -23.70
N ARG A 278 -3.52 -13.56 -23.00
CA ARG A 278 -3.68 -12.18 -23.50
C ARG A 278 -2.81 -11.93 -24.74
N ALA A 279 -1.61 -12.49 -24.79
CA ALA A 279 -0.73 -12.45 -25.96
C ALA A 279 -1.18 -13.35 -27.13
N GLY A 280 -2.33 -14.01 -27.02
CA GLY A 280 -2.93 -14.81 -28.09
C GLY A 280 -2.46 -16.26 -28.18
N LEU A 281 -1.65 -16.74 -27.23
CA LEU A 281 -1.18 -18.12 -27.23
C LEU A 281 -2.33 -19.10 -26.97
N SER A 282 -2.29 -20.26 -27.63
CA SER A 282 -3.23 -21.35 -27.35
C SER A 282 -2.93 -22.01 -26.00
N GLN A 283 -3.91 -22.69 -25.40
CA GLN A 283 -3.67 -23.44 -24.15
C GLN A 283 -2.58 -24.50 -24.29
N ALA A 284 -2.39 -25.06 -25.50
CA ALA A 284 -1.33 -26.02 -25.77
C ALA A 284 0.06 -25.35 -25.77
N ASP A 285 0.18 -24.17 -26.37
CA ASP A 285 1.41 -23.37 -26.37
C ASP A 285 1.78 -22.93 -24.95
N VAL A 286 0.79 -22.44 -24.19
CA VAL A 286 0.97 -22.08 -22.78
C VAL A 286 1.48 -23.27 -21.97
N GLY A 287 0.91 -24.46 -22.18
CA GLY A 287 1.35 -25.68 -21.51
C GLY A 287 2.80 -26.03 -21.82
N ARG A 288 3.20 -25.96 -23.10
CA ARG A 288 4.59 -26.18 -23.53
C ARG A 288 5.53 -25.17 -22.88
N MET A 289 5.20 -23.89 -22.94
CA MET A 289 6.09 -22.83 -22.47
C MET A 289 6.27 -22.81 -20.95
N LEU A 290 5.21 -23.16 -20.20
CA LEU A 290 5.27 -23.23 -18.75
C LEU A 290 5.70 -24.62 -18.23
N GLY A 291 5.94 -25.59 -19.11
CA GLY A 291 6.33 -26.96 -18.72
C GLY A 291 5.24 -27.72 -17.96
N ILE A 292 3.96 -27.43 -18.23
CA ILE A 292 2.81 -28.04 -17.53
C ILE A 292 1.87 -28.76 -18.48
N LYS A 293 1.16 -29.76 -17.96
CA LYS A 293 0.19 -30.55 -18.74
C LYS A 293 -0.95 -29.67 -19.27
N PRO A 294 -1.42 -29.86 -20.52
CA PRO A 294 -2.54 -29.11 -21.10
C PRO A 294 -3.81 -29.14 -20.23
N GLN A 295 -4.09 -30.27 -19.59
CA GLN A 295 -5.22 -30.41 -18.65
C GLN A 295 -5.14 -29.45 -17.46
N THR A 296 -3.92 -29.17 -16.97
CA THR A 296 -3.68 -28.20 -15.89
C THR A 296 -3.96 -26.78 -16.38
N VAL A 297 -3.50 -26.45 -17.58
CA VAL A 297 -3.79 -25.15 -18.22
C VAL A 297 -5.28 -24.95 -18.35
N HIS A 298 -6.01 -25.93 -18.89
CA HIS A 298 -7.46 -25.88 -19.05
C HIS A 298 -8.20 -25.58 -17.74
N LYS A 299 -7.85 -26.30 -16.65
CA LYS A 299 -8.44 -26.07 -15.33
C LYS A 299 -8.14 -24.67 -14.78
N LEU A 300 -6.92 -24.17 -14.99
CA LEU A 300 -6.52 -22.85 -14.52
C LEU A 300 -7.18 -21.73 -15.34
N VAL A 301 -7.33 -21.89 -16.66
CA VAL A 301 -8.08 -20.97 -17.53
C VAL A 301 -9.56 -20.91 -17.12
N ALA A 302 -10.19 -22.06 -16.87
CA ALA A 302 -11.57 -22.10 -16.34
C ALA A 302 -11.68 -21.49 -14.92
N SER A 303 -10.60 -21.49 -14.14
CA SER A 303 -10.56 -20.76 -12.87
C SER A 303 -10.38 -19.25 -13.07
N LEU A 304 -9.62 -18.82 -14.07
CA LEU A 304 -9.39 -17.41 -14.40
C LEU A 304 -10.70 -16.74 -14.88
N SER A 305 -11.51 -17.45 -15.67
CA SER A 305 -12.79 -16.93 -16.18
C SER A 305 -13.85 -16.72 -15.09
N ARG A 306 -13.62 -17.20 -13.86
CA ARG A 306 -14.51 -17.00 -12.70
C ARG A 306 -14.06 -15.90 -11.74
N LEU A 307 -12.89 -15.28 -11.99
CA LEU A 307 -12.39 -14.21 -11.14
C LEU A 307 -13.30 -12.97 -11.19
N SER A 308 -13.25 -12.09 -10.21
CA SER A 308 -13.93 -10.79 -10.30
C SER A 308 -13.40 -9.98 -11.49
N PRO A 309 -14.25 -9.15 -12.14
CA PRO A 309 -13.84 -8.33 -13.29
C PRO A 309 -12.57 -7.52 -13.05
N ILE A 310 -12.40 -6.96 -11.85
CA ILE A 310 -11.22 -6.16 -11.47
C ILE A 310 -9.89 -6.93 -11.50
N LEU A 311 -9.91 -8.27 -11.51
CA LEU A 311 -8.71 -9.12 -11.62
C LEU A 311 -8.50 -9.71 -13.02
N ARG A 312 -9.46 -9.51 -13.93
CA ARG A 312 -9.35 -10.00 -15.30
C ARG A 312 -8.62 -8.97 -16.13
N LEU A 313 -7.68 -9.45 -16.93
CA LEU A 313 -7.08 -8.65 -17.99
C LEU A 313 -8.00 -8.77 -19.20
N ASP A 314 -8.32 -7.64 -19.82
CA ASP A 314 -9.09 -7.66 -21.07
C ASP A 314 -8.24 -8.29 -22.19
N LYS A 315 -8.84 -8.59 -23.33
CA LYS A 315 -8.04 -8.84 -24.53
C LYS A 315 -7.51 -7.48 -25.02
N PRO A 316 -6.27 -7.43 -25.55
CA PRO A 316 -5.69 -6.18 -26.05
C PRO A 316 -6.54 -5.56 -27.16
#